data_AF-A0A934D7A5-F1
#
_entry.id   AF-A0A934D7A5-F1
#
_cell.length_a   1.000
_cell.length_b   1.000
_cell.length_c   1.000
_cell.angle_alpha   90.00
_cell.angle_beta   90.00
_cell.angle_gamma   90.00
#
_symmetry.space_group_name_H-M   'P 1'
#
loop_
_entity.id
_entity.type
_entity.pdbx_description
1 polymer ?
#
loop_
_entity_poly.entity_id
_entity_poly.type
_entity_poly.pdbx_seq_one_letter_code
_entity_poly.pdbx_strand_id
1 'polypeptide(L)'
;MGESPQMIIAMLTRYFIQLVRAAELRRRRASEHEVASALRISPYFVKNIIEASGNFSSSHIDHCFAALRDADVELKSSGREPALVLDLLIYSLVRGDVVRPTDYFLV
;
A
#
# COMPACT_ATOMS: atom_id res chain seq x y z
N MET A 1 -18.40 13.21 -7.00
CA MET A 1 -18.24 11.83 -7.49
C MET A 1 -17.04 11.26 -6.77
N GLY A 2 -17.25 10.53 -5.66
CA GLY A 2 -16.14 9.94 -4.90
C GLY A 2 -15.47 8.83 -5.71
N GLU A 3 -14.16 8.68 -5.59
CA GLU A 3 -13.46 7.55 -6.19
C GLU A 3 -14.03 6.23 -5.65
N SER A 4 -14.14 5.22 -6.51
CA SER A 4 -14.60 3.90 -6.10
C SER A 4 -13.61 3.32 -5.06
N PRO A 5 -14.08 2.78 -3.92
CA PRO A 5 -13.23 2.16 -2.91
C PRO A 5 -12.27 1.09 -3.47
N GLN A 6 -12.71 0.37 -4.50
CA GLN A 6 -11.91 -0.59 -5.24
C GLN A 6 -10.75 0.07 -5.99
N MET A 7 -10.97 1.26 -6.55
CA MET A 7 -9.92 2.05 -7.20
C MET A 7 -8.84 2.48 -6.20
N ILE A 8 -9.23 2.91 -5.00
CA ILE A 8 -8.32 3.31 -3.93
C ILE A 8 -7.42 2.13 -3.53
N ILE A 9 -8.00 0.94 -3.29
CA ILE A 9 -7.23 -0.27 -2.97
C ILE A 9 -6.26 -0.62 -4.10
N ALA A 10 -6.70 -0.57 -5.36
CA ALA A 10 -5.85 -0.84 -6.51
C ALA A 10 -4.69 0.17 -6.64
N MET A 11 -4.92 1.45 -6.34
CA MET A 11 -3.89 2.49 -6.33
C MET A 11 -2.86 2.26 -5.24
N LEU A 12 -3.31 1.96 -4.02
CA LEU A 12 -2.42 1.67 -2.89
C LEU A 12 -1.59 0.40 -3.15
N THR A 13 -2.21 -0.65 -3.68
CA THR A 13 -1.51 -1.90 -4.05
C THR A 13 -0.40 -1.63 -5.04
N ARG A 14 -0.69 -0.86 -6.10
CA ARG A 14 0.33 -0.46 -7.09
C ARG A 14 1.45 0.35 -6.45
N TYR A 15 1.12 1.26 -5.53
CA TYR A 15 2.13 2.06 -4.82
C TYR A 15 3.09 1.17 -4.02
N PHE A 16 2.60 0.23 -3.20
CA PHE A 16 3.47 -0.68 -2.47
C PHE A 16 4.31 -1.59 -3.37
N ILE A 17 3.77 -2.05 -4.51
CA ILE A 17 4.56 -2.77 -5.52
C ILE A 17 5.70 -1.89 -6.06
N GLN A 18 5.44 -0.61 -6.32
CA GLN A 18 6.47 0.33 -6.77
C GLN A 18 7.56 0.51 -5.70
N LEU A 19 7.21 0.61 -4.42
CA LEU A 19 8.17 0.69 -3.32
C LEU A 19 9.07 -0.54 -3.24
N VAL A 20 8.49 -1.75 -3.29
CA VAL A 20 9.26 -3.00 -3.23
C VAL A 20 10.24 -3.10 -4.40
N ARG A 21 9.75 -2.83 -5.62
CA ARG A 21 10.59 -2.88 -6.83
C ARG A 21 11.67 -1.80 -6.82
N ALA A 22 11.36 -0.59 -6.36
CA ALA A 22 12.34 0.49 -6.20
C ALA A 22 13.45 0.08 -5.21
N ALA A 23 13.08 -0.42 -4.03
CA ALA A 23 14.03 -0.89 -3.03
C ALA A 23 14.94 -2.00 -3.59
N GLU A 24 14.38 -2.95 -4.33
CA GLU A 24 15.17 -4.02 -4.95
C GLU A 24 16.15 -3.51 -6.00
N LEU A 25 15.70 -2.64 -6.91
CA LEU A 25 16.56 -2.05 -7.94
C LEU A 25 17.69 -1.22 -7.32
N ARG A 26 17.38 -0.47 -6.25
CA ARG A 26 18.38 0.31 -5.51
C ARG A 26 19.38 -0.58 -4.78
N ARG A 27 18.97 -1.73 -4.22
CA ARG A 27 19.90 -2.74 -3.68
C ARG A 27 20.88 -3.26 -4.75
N ARG A 28 20.42 -3.36 -6.00
CA ARG A 28 21.24 -3.74 -7.17
C ARG A 28 22.03 -2.56 -7.76
N ARG A 29 22.09 -1.42 -7.07
CA ARG A 29 22.78 -0.18 -7.47
C ARG A 29 22.27 0.47 -8.77
N ALA A 30 21.02 0.20 -9.17
CA ALA A 30 20.42 0.90 -10.31
C ALA A 30 20.29 2.41 -10.05
N SER A 31 20.60 3.23 -11.04
CA SER A 31 20.42 4.68 -11.05
C SER A 31 18.94 5.08 -11.03
N GLU A 32 18.63 6.32 -10.64
CA GLU A 32 17.24 6.83 -10.61
C GLU A 32 16.55 6.71 -11.98
N HIS A 33 17.30 6.93 -13.06
CA HIS A 33 16.80 6.79 -14.43
C HIS A 33 16.43 5.34 -14.77
N GLU A 34 17.27 4.37 -14.38
CA GLU A 34 16.99 2.95 -14.57
C GLU A 34 15.76 2.52 -13.75
N VAL A 35 15.63 3.02 -12.51
CA VAL A 35 14.43 2.78 -11.70
C VAL A 35 13.19 3.39 -12.36
N ALA A 36 13.25 4.63 -12.85
CA ALA A 36 12.13 5.29 -13.51
C ALA A 36 11.64 4.51 -14.72
N SER A 37 12.57 4.07 -15.57
CA SER A 37 12.31 3.24 -16.74
C SER A 37 11.67 1.89 -16.36
N ALA A 38 12.24 1.19 -15.37
CA ALA A 38 11.74 -0.11 -14.92
C ALA A 38 10.34 -0.03 -14.28
N LEU A 39 10.05 1.06 -13.56
CA LEU A 39 8.74 1.29 -12.94
C LEU A 39 7.73 1.96 -13.87
N ARG A 40 8.15 2.46 -15.04
CA ARG A 40 7.35 3.30 -15.94
C ARG A 40 6.76 4.52 -15.24
N ILE A 41 7.56 5.15 -14.38
CA ILE A 41 7.21 6.37 -13.65
C ILE A 41 8.03 7.51 -14.25
N SER A 42 7.44 8.70 -14.36
CA SER A 42 8.19 9.89 -14.79
C SER A 42 9.39 10.13 -13.87
N PRO A 43 10.57 10.51 -14.40
CA PRO A 43 11.75 10.81 -13.60
C PRO A 43 11.51 11.83 -12.47
N TYR A 44 10.53 12.72 -12.65
CA TYR A 44 10.17 13.69 -11.62
C TYR A 44 9.61 13.04 -10.35
N PHE A 45 8.88 11.94 -10.47
CA PHE A 45 8.21 11.27 -9.34
C PHE A 45 9.00 10.07 -8.80
N VAL A 46 9.94 9.51 -9.58
CA VAL A 46 10.69 8.31 -9.16
C VAL A 46 11.50 8.56 -7.90
N LYS A 47 12.03 9.78 -7.72
CA LYS A 47 12.82 10.15 -6.56
C LYS A 47 12.03 9.95 -5.26
N ASN A 48 10.79 10.41 -5.22
CA ASN A 48 9.91 10.24 -4.06
C ASN A 48 9.62 8.76 -3.77
N ILE A 49 9.47 7.92 -4.81
CA ILE A 49 9.28 6.48 -4.65
C ILE A 49 10.54 5.82 -4.09
N ILE A 50 11.72 6.20 -4.57
CA ILE A 50 13.01 5.69 -4.08
C ILE A 50 13.21 6.07 -2.61
N GLU A 51 12.99 7.34 -2.26
CA GLU A 51 13.11 7.82 -0.88
C GLU A 51 12.10 7.11 0.04
N ALA A 52 10.83 7.04 -0.36
CA ALA A 52 9.81 6.34 0.41
C ALA A 52 10.14 4.85 0.58
N SER A 53 10.72 4.19 -0.43
CA SER A 53 11.04 2.76 -0.36
C SER A 53 12.06 2.42 0.74
N GLY A 54 12.88 3.39 1.16
CA GLY A 54 13.82 3.23 2.27
C GLY A 54 13.17 3.22 3.66
N ASN A 55 11.90 3.64 3.77
CA ASN A 55 11.20 3.78 5.05
C ASN A 55 10.43 2.53 5.47
N PHE A 56 10.36 1.50 4.61
CA PHE A 56 9.57 0.30 4.87
C PHE A 56 10.47 -0.92 5.04
N SER A 57 10.31 -1.63 6.15
CA SER A 57 10.89 -2.96 6.34
C SER A 57 10.11 -4.01 5.54
N SER A 58 10.72 -5.17 5.31
CA SER A 58 10.02 -6.30 4.68
C SER A 58 8.77 -6.72 5.45
N SER A 59 8.82 -6.72 6.80
CA SER A 59 7.66 -7.07 7.62
C SER A 59 6.52 -6.06 7.49
N HIS A 60 6.81 -4.76 7.37
CA HIS A 60 5.79 -3.74 7.13
C HIS A 60 5.15 -3.90 5.75
N ILE A 61 5.96 -4.18 4.71
CA ILE A 61 5.44 -4.45 3.37
C ILE A 61 4.48 -5.65 3.36
N ASP A 62 4.85 -6.76 3.99
CA ASP A 62 4.01 -7.96 4.07
C ASP A 62 2.68 -7.65 4.78
N HIS A 63 2.74 -6.87 5.84
CA HIS A 63 1.57 -6.37 6.57
C HIS A 63 0.67 -5.50 5.69
N CYS A 64 1.23 -4.54 4.95
CA CYS A 64 0.46 -3.68 4.05
C CYS A 64 -0.29 -4.49 2.98
N PHE A 65 0.34 -5.51 2.40
CA PHE A 65 -0.32 -6.38 1.42
C PHE A 65 -1.41 -7.25 2.05
N ALA A 66 -1.23 -7.72 3.29
CA ALA A 66 -2.28 -8.42 4.01
C ALA A 66 -3.50 -7.52 4.26
N ALA A 67 -3.29 -6.29 4.75
CA ALA A 67 -4.35 -5.32 4.98
C ALA A 67 -5.11 -4.96 3.70
N LEU A 68 -4.40 -4.75 2.58
CA LEU A 68 -5.02 -4.46 1.28
C LEU A 68 -5.87 -5.63 0.76
N ARG A 69 -5.38 -6.86 0.91
CA ARG A 69 -6.13 -8.07 0.54
C ARG A 69 -7.39 -8.21 1.38
N ASP A 70 -7.28 -8.02 2.69
CA ASP A 70 -8.41 -8.19 3.60
C ASP A 70 -9.49 -7.14 3.34
N ALA A 71 -9.08 -5.89 3.05
CA ALA A 71 -10.01 -4.82 2.63
C ALA A 71 -10.70 -5.13 1.30
N ASP A 72 -10.00 -5.69 0.30
CA ASP A 72 -10.59 -6.07 -0.99
C ASP A 72 -11.64 -7.17 -0.83
N VAL A 73 -11.37 -8.17 0.03
CA VAL A 73 -12.32 -9.23 0.37
C VAL A 73 -13.54 -8.66 1.08
N GLU A 74 -13.33 -7.80 2.07
CA GLU A 74 -14.40 -7.15 2.83
C GLU A 74 -15.33 -6.34 1.93
N LEU A 75 -14.80 -5.53 1.01
CA LEU A 75 -15.62 -4.78 0.03
C LEU A 75 -16.44 -5.67 -0.90
N LYS A 76 -15.98 -6.90 -1.18
CA LYS A 76 -16.64 -7.83 -2.11
C LYS A 76 -17.66 -8.74 -1.44
N SER A 77 -17.52 -9.01 -0.15
CA SER A 77 -18.21 -10.12 0.51
C SER A 77 -19.07 -9.75 1.73
N SER A 78 -18.80 -8.64 2.41
CA SER A 78 -19.37 -8.39 3.74
C SER A 78 -20.63 -7.51 3.74
N GLY A 79 -20.89 -6.76 2.66
CA GLY A 79 -21.93 -5.72 2.63
C GLY A 79 -21.67 -4.54 3.59
N ARG A 80 -20.48 -4.48 4.23
CA ARG A 80 -20.08 -3.41 5.14
C ARG A 80 -19.96 -2.08 4.39
N GLU A 81 -20.23 -0.99 5.11
CA GLU A 81 -20.10 0.36 4.55
C GLU A 81 -18.67 0.58 4.00
N PRO A 82 -18.50 0.93 2.71
CA PRO A 82 -17.19 1.02 2.11
C PRO A 82 -16.26 2.05 2.75
N ALA A 83 -16.81 3.15 3.30
CA ALA A 83 -16.04 4.17 4.01
C ALA A 83 -15.34 3.58 5.24
N LEU A 84 -16.06 2.79 6.05
CA LEU A 84 -15.49 2.11 7.21
C LEU A 84 -14.38 1.14 6.83
N VAL A 85 -14.56 0.39 5.73
CA VAL A 85 -13.51 -0.53 5.24
C VAL A 85 -12.23 0.23 4.88
N LEU A 86 -12.37 1.40 4.23
CA LEU A 86 -11.23 2.25 3.90
C LEU A 86 -10.58 2.87 5.14
N ASP A 87 -11.35 3.32 6.13
CA ASP A 87 -10.81 3.87 7.38
C ASP A 87 -9.97 2.83 8.13
N LEU A 88 -10.47 1.60 8.23
CA LEU A 88 -9.75 0.48 8.85
C LEU A 88 -8.49 0.09 8.07
N LEU A 89 -8.56 0.14 6.73
CA LEU A 89 -7.40 -0.07 5.87
C LEU A 89 -6.31 0.97 6.15
N ILE A 90 -6.64 2.26 6.14
CA ILE A 90 -5.67 3.33 6.39
C ILE A 90 -5.07 3.20 7.78
N TYR A 91 -5.90 2.90 8.79
CA TYR A 91 -5.43 2.67 10.16
C TYR A 91 -4.39 1.53 10.21
N SER A 92 -4.69 0.41 9.56
CA SER A 92 -3.78 -0.75 9.49
C SER A 92 -2.47 -0.43 8.76
N LEU A 93 -2.51 0.36 7.68
CA LEU A 93 -1.31 0.74 6.92
C LEU A 93 -0.35 1.63 7.72
N VAL A 94 -0.90 2.56 8.51
CA VAL A 94 -0.12 3.51 9.32
C VAL A 94 0.47 2.85 10.56
N ARG A 95 -0.29 2.00 11.25
CA ARG A 95 0.12 1.40 12.52
C ARG A 95 1.07 0.22 12.35
N GLY A 96 0.98 -0.51 11.23
CA GLY A 96 1.83 -1.67 10.96
C GLY A 96 1.34 -2.98 11.56
N ASP A 97 0.09 -3.05 12.02
CA ASP A 97 -0.59 -4.25 12.52
C ASP A 97 -2.00 -4.42 11.91
N VAL A 98 -2.48 -5.68 11.80
CA VAL A 98 -3.80 -5.98 11.23
C VAL A 98 -4.83 -5.76 12.31
N VAL A 99 -5.60 -4.70 12.18
CA VAL A 99 -6.61 -4.34 13.17
C VAL A 99 -7.91 -5.02 12.77
N ARG A 100 -8.37 -5.92 13.61
CA ARG A 100 -9.61 -6.68 13.37
C ARG A 100 -10.77 -5.93 14.00
N PRO A 101 -11.99 -6.00 13.42
CA PRO A 101 -13.18 -5.37 14.00
C PRO A 101 -13.44 -5.72 15.47
N THR A 102 -13.02 -6.90 15.93
CA THR A 102 -13.10 -7.33 17.35
C THR A 102 -12.26 -6.49 18.30
N ASP A 103 -11.24 -5.79 17.80
CA ASP A 103 -10.31 -5.02 18.63
C ASP A 103 -10.93 -3.69 19.10
N TYR A 104 -12.09 -3.31 18.55
CA TYR A 104 -12.84 -2.10 18.91
C TYR A 104 -13.91 -2.32 19.99
N PHE A 105 -14.22 -3.57 20.36
CA PHE A 105 -15.25 -3.90 21.38
C PHE A 105 -14.69 -4.07 22.81
N LEU A 106 -13.44 -3.69 23.04
CA LEU A 106 -12.77 -3.77 24.36
C LEU A 106 -12.50 -2.39 25.00
N VAL A 107 -13.30 -1.38 24.67
CA VAL A 107 -13.29 -0.07 25.34
C VAL A 107 -14.66 0.24 25.90
#